data_AF-R8HT85-F1
#
_entry.id   AF-R8HT85-F1
#
_cell.length_a   1.000
_cell.length_b   1.000
_cell.length_c   1.000
_cell.angle_alpha   90.00
_cell.angle_beta   90.00
_cell.angle_gamma   90.00
#
_symmetry.space_group_name_H-M   'P 1'
#
loop_
_entity.id
_entity.type
_entity.pdbx_description
1 polymer ?
#
loop_
_entity_poly.entity_id
_entity_poly.type
_entity_poly.pdbx_seq_one_letter_code
_entity_poly.pdbx_strand_id
1 'polypeptide(L)'
;GPTGPTGDTGPTGPTGPTGPTGPTGDTGPTGATGPSGGPPGPTGPTGPSGGPPGPTGPTGPTGTVLPNPFEVFVQAGAVGGDGTQANPFGTIQQGITAVLPTGIVHVLAGLYPITSTISINKNGVTLKGYPGTVIFLQAAVIPFLVTGNGITIDSLTMTSDIPYPLEFIQIGGSDHSIINNVIFGPPQAGPSTGWVVNRGFVTQGGTTNLLVRDNIFFSLRQPAYLNPASTGFIISNVVYNTRGFVVDSAIFQFSGNSWGNPVNATDIALLFGTISGPPYDPLTNLSSNNSNAVIDDQR
;
A
#
# COMPACT_ATOMS: atom_id res chain seq x y z
N GLY A 1 80.68 -36.00 92.14
CA GLY A 1 79.66 -34.93 92.15
C GLY A 1 79.03 -34.86 90.77
N PRO A 2 77.74 -34.49 90.66
CA PRO A 2 76.86 -34.86 89.53
C PRO A 2 77.18 -34.15 88.20
N THR A 3 76.76 -34.79 87.10
CA THR A 3 76.77 -34.31 85.71
C THR A 3 75.94 -33.04 85.54
N GLY A 4 76.48 -32.04 84.84
CA GLY A 4 75.81 -30.75 84.61
C GLY A 4 74.59 -30.85 83.68
N PRO A 5 73.61 -29.92 83.80
CA PRO A 5 72.37 -29.98 83.04
C PRO A 5 72.58 -29.80 81.53
N THR A 6 71.80 -30.53 80.74
CA THR A 6 71.71 -30.39 79.27
C THR A 6 71.14 -29.02 78.90
N GLY A 7 71.79 -28.31 77.98
CA GLY A 7 71.37 -26.98 77.54
C GLY A 7 70.05 -26.98 76.75
N ASP A 8 69.32 -25.87 76.85
CA ASP A 8 67.99 -25.67 76.27
C ASP A 8 67.99 -25.77 74.73
N THR A 9 66.89 -26.28 74.18
CA THR A 9 66.66 -26.41 72.74
C THR A 9 66.48 -25.03 72.09
N GLY A 10 67.21 -24.76 71.00
CA GLY A 10 67.15 -23.47 70.30
C GLY A 10 65.79 -23.15 69.66
N PRO A 11 65.47 -21.86 69.43
CA PRO A 11 64.18 -21.42 68.94
C PRO A 11 63.89 -21.89 67.50
N THR A 12 62.61 -22.12 67.19
CA THR A 12 62.12 -22.47 65.85
C THR A 12 62.34 -21.29 64.88
N GLY A 13 62.87 -21.57 63.68
CA GLY A 13 63.15 -20.56 62.66
C GLY A 13 61.90 -19.86 62.10
N PRO A 14 62.05 -18.67 61.48
CA PRO A 14 60.93 -17.88 60.97
C PRO A 14 60.20 -18.55 59.81
N THR A 15 58.89 -18.36 59.72
CA THR A 15 58.06 -18.79 58.58
C THR A 15 58.51 -18.12 57.29
N GLY A 16 58.68 -18.89 56.21
CA GLY A 16 59.13 -18.39 54.91
C GLY A 16 58.14 -17.40 54.25
N PRO A 17 58.59 -16.59 53.28
CA PRO A 17 57.76 -15.59 52.63
C PRO A 17 56.60 -16.22 51.84
N THR A 18 55.44 -15.54 51.83
CA THR A 18 54.30 -15.90 50.97
C THR A 18 54.73 -15.83 49.50
N GLY A 19 54.41 -16.86 48.72
CA GLY A 19 54.74 -16.93 47.29
C GLY A 19 54.05 -15.84 46.45
N PRO A 20 54.52 -15.57 45.23
CA PRO A 20 53.95 -14.53 44.36
C PRO A 20 52.51 -14.87 43.92
N THR A 21 51.66 -13.84 43.82
CA THR A 21 50.31 -13.96 43.24
C THR A 21 50.39 -14.44 41.79
N GLY A 22 49.56 -15.41 41.40
CA GLY A 22 49.50 -15.93 40.02
C GLY A 22 49.01 -14.90 38.99
N PRO A 23 49.16 -15.18 37.68
CA PRO A 23 48.69 -14.29 36.61
C PRO A 23 47.15 -14.17 36.62
N THR A 24 46.61 -12.99 36.32
CA THR A 24 45.16 -12.79 36.12
C THR A 24 44.65 -13.70 34.99
N GLY A 25 43.47 -14.31 35.14
CA GLY A 25 42.88 -15.16 34.09
C GLY A 25 42.47 -14.35 32.85
N ASP A 26 42.29 -15.03 31.71
CA ASP A 26 41.94 -14.37 30.45
C ASP A 26 40.48 -13.83 30.46
N THR A 27 40.24 -12.78 29.67
CA THR A 27 38.88 -12.23 29.43
C THR A 27 38.00 -13.24 28.69
N GLY A 28 36.76 -13.41 29.14
CA GLY A 28 35.79 -14.30 28.50
C GLY A 28 35.42 -13.87 27.07
N PRO A 29 34.94 -14.79 26.21
CA PRO A 29 34.60 -14.47 24.83
C PRO A 29 33.37 -13.55 24.74
N THR A 30 33.31 -12.76 23.67
CA THR A 30 32.14 -11.92 23.32
C THR A 30 30.89 -12.79 23.15
N GLY A 31 29.75 -12.33 23.69
CA GLY A 31 28.46 -13.00 23.50
C GLY A 31 28.04 -13.08 22.03
N ALA A 32 27.23 -14.08 21.67
CA ALA A 32 26.74 -14.24 20.31
C ALA A 32 25.94 -13.01 19.85
N THR A 33 26.09 -12.64 18.57
CA THR A 33 25.24 -11.64 17.92
C THR A 33 23.78 -12.11 17.97
N GLY A 34 22.85 -11.23 18.36
CA GLY A 34 21.42 -11.53 18.30
C GLY A 34 20.94 -11.78 16.85
N PRO A 35 19.72 -12.30 16.64
CA PRO A 35 19.15 -12.41 15.30
C PRO A 35 19.13 -11.03 14.60
N SER A 36 19.35 -11.05 13.28
CA SER A 36 19.69 -9.92 12.39
C SER A 36 19.22 -8.53 12.84
N GLY A 37 20.16 -7.59 13.00
CA GLY A 37 19.90 -6.16 13.24
C GLY A 37 20.26 -5.62 14.64
N GLY A 38 20.69 -6.47 15.58
CA GLY A 38 21.14 -6.06 16.92
C GLY A 38 22.66 -5.84 17.05
N PRO A 39 23.14 -5.01 18.00
CA PRO A 39 24.56 -4.91 18.34
C PRO A 39 25.07 -6.23 18.94
N PRO A 40 26.39 -6.54 18.84
CA PRO A 40 26.97 -7.71 19.50
C PRO A 40 26.70 -7.72 21.02
N GLY A 41 26.61 -8.91 21.61
CA GLY A 41 26.51 -9.04 23.07
C GLY A 41 27.76 -8.49 23.77
N PRO A 42 27.66 -8.03 25.03
CA PRO A 42 28.83 -7.54 25.77
C PRO A 42 29.89 -8.65 25.95
N THR A 43 31.15 -8.26 26.14
CA THR A 43 32.24 -9.19 26.44
C THR A 43 32.05 -9.82 27.83
N GLY A 44 32.38 -11.11 27.95
CA GLY A 44 32.34 -11.82 29.23
C GLY A 44 33.33 -11.23 30.26
N PRO A 45 33.08 -11.40 31.57
CA PRO A 45 33.99 -10.92 32.61
C PRO A 45 35.36 -11.63 32.54
N THR A 46 36.39 -11.03 33.11
CA THR A 46 37.73 -11.65 33.25
C THR A 46 37.71 -12.77 34.29
N GLY A 47 38.37 -13.89 33.99
CA GLY A 47 38.47 -15.03 34.91
C GLY A 47 39.28 -14.74 36.18
N PRO A 48 39.10 -15.53 37.26
CA PRO A 48 39.91 -15.40 38.47
C PRO A 48 41.40 -15.68 38.18
N SER A 49 42.30 -15.06 38.94
CA SER A 49 43.76 -15.25 38.82
C SER A 49 44.15 -16.73 38.95
N GLY A 50 44.93 -17.23 37.99
CA GLY A 50 45.34 -18.63 37.87
C GLY A 50 44.26 -19.59 37.35
N GLY A 51 43.09 -19.08 36.95
CA GLY A 51 41.94 -19.87 36.52
C GLY A 51 41.63 -19.81 35.01
N PRO A 52 40.66 -20.61 34.54
CA PRO A 52 40.22 -20.61 33.14
C PRO A 52 39.59 -19.26 32.73
N PRO A 53 39.43 -19.01 31.41
CA PRO A 53 38.75 -17.81 30.91
C PRO A 53 37.37 -17.61 31.55
N GLY A 54 36.96 -16.36 31.72
CA GLY A 54 35.63 -16.05 32.26
C GLY A 54 34.48 -16.50 31.34
N PRO A 55 33.24 -16.60 31.86
CA PRO A 55 32.08 -17.06 31.09
C PRO A 55 31.82 -16.16 29.87
N THR A 56 31.26 -16.74 28.80
CA THR A 56 30.78 -16.00 27.63
C THR A 56 29.79 -14.90 28.05
N GLY A 57 29.90 -13.72 27.44
CA GLY A 57 28.93 -12.65 27.70
C GLY A 57 27.50 -13.00 27.24
N PRO A 58 26.46 -12.39 27.83
CA PRO A 58 25.08 -12.63 27.41
C PRO A 58 24.87 -12.29 25.93
N THR A 59 23.94 -13.00 25.28
CA THR A 59 23.49 -12.68 23.92
C THR A 59 22.96 -11.24 23.86
N GLY A 60 23.27 -10.52 22.79
CA GLY A 60 22.77 -9.15 22.59
C GLY A 60 21.24 -9.09 22.51
N PRO A 61 20.61 -7.94 22.83
CA PRO A 61 19.16 -7.78 22.71
C PRO A 61 18.72 -8.01 21.25
N THR A 62 17.57 -8.66 21.07
CA THR A 62 16.94 -8.80 19.76
C THR A 62 16.62 -7.40 19.22
N GLY A 63 17.18 -7.05 18.06
CA GLY A 63 16.79 -5.82 17.36
C GLY A 63 15.34 -5.94 16.89
N THR A 64 14.52 -4.93 17.14
CA THR A 64 13.22 -4.81 16.48
C THR A 64 13.47 -4.31 15.07
N VAL A 65 13.15 -5.13 14.05
CA VAL A 65 13.09 -4.64 12.68
C VAL A 65 11.95 -3.63 12.64
N LEU A 66 12.27 -2.33 12.55
CA LEU A 66 11.26 -1.31 12.39
C LEU A 66 10.50 -1.58 11.08
N PRO A 67 9.15 -1.54 11.08
CA PRO A 67 8.35 -1.69 9.86
C PRO A 67 8.85 -0.71 8.79
N ASN A 68 9.00 -1.16 7.55
CA ASN A 68 9.30 -0.25 6.44
C ASN A 68 8.12 0.72 6.27
N PRO A 69 8.27 2.02 6.54
CA PRO A 69 7.14 2.95 6.54
C PRO A 69 6.62 3.27 5.13
N PHE A 70 7.30 2.80 4.08
CA PHE A 70 6.86 2.90 2.69
C PHE A 70 6.15 1.66 2.19
N GLU A 71 6.12 0.56 2.95
CA GLU A 71 5.48 -0.70 2.55
C GLU A 71 4.50 -1.12 3.67
N VAL A 72 3.24 -0.73 3.53
CA VAL A 72 2.21 -0.94 4.55
C VAL A 72 1.19 -1.95 4.07
N PHE A 73 0.87 -2.94 4.90
CA PHE A 73 -0.02 -4.04 4.57
C PHE A 73 -1.37 -3.89 5.28
N VAL A 74 -2.43 -4.23 4.55
CA VAL A 74 -3.81 -4.22 5.02
C VAL A 74 -4.43 -5.58 4.71
N GLN A 75 -5.11 -6.16 5.70
CA GLN A 75 -5.82 -7.43 5.58
C GLN A 75 -7.22 -7.30 6.17
N ALA A 76 -8.24 -7.65 5.39
CA ALA A 76 -9.62 -7.66 5.86
C ALA A 76 -9.75 -8.53 7.13
N GLY A 77 -10.38 -7.98 8.18
CA GLY A 77 -10.61 -8.66 9.45
C GLY A 77 -9.45 -8.65 10.44
N ALA A 78 -8.28 -8.10 10.08
CA ALA A 78 -7.18 -7.93 11.04
C ALA A 78 -7.54 -6.90 12.13
N VAL A 79 -7.05 -7.12 13.35
CA VAL A 79 -7.33 -6.26 14.52
C VAL A 79 -6.00 -5.94 15.21
N GLY A 80 -5.76 -4.65 15.49
CA GLY A 80 -4.55 -4.22 16.21
C GLY A 80 -3.24 -4.35 15.42
N GLY A 81 -3.32 -4.41 14.08
CA GLY A 81 -2.16 -4.48 13.20
C GLY A 81 -1.20 -3.29 13.33
N ASP A 82 0.07 -3.53 13.04
CA ASP A 82 1.13 -2.50 12.98
C ASP A 82 1.51 -2.13 11.53
N GLY A 83 0.86 -2.74 10.54
CA GLY A 83 1.07 -2.46 9.12
C GLY A 83 2.22 -3.24 8.49
N THR A 84 2.93 -4.07 9.25
CA THR A 84 3.85 -5.05 8.68
C THR A 84 3.10 -6.15 7.95
N GLN A 85 3.78 -6.88 7.07
CA GLN A 85 3.19 -8.05 6.41
C GLN A 85 2.79 -9.15 7.41
N ALA A 86 3.51 -9.28 8.53
CA ALA A 86 3.22 -10.27 9.57
C ALA A 86 2.01 -9.88 10.44
N ASN A 87 1.75 -8.58 10.59
CA ASN A 87 0.67 -8.04 11.41
C ASN A 87 0.00 -6.84 10.72
N PRO A 88 -0.75 -7.08 9.62
CA PRO A 88 -1.30 -6.04 8.76
C PRO A 88 -2.41 -5.23 9.45
N PHE A 89 -2.61 -3.98 9.03
CA PHE A 89 -3.76 -3.19 9.48
C PHE A 89 -5.09 -3.80 9.04
N GLY A 90 -6.15 -3.53 9.81
CA GLY A 90 -7.49 -4.06 9.52
C GLY A 90 -8.25 -3.32 8.43
N THR A 91 -7.88 -2.06 8.17
CA THR A 91 -8.60 -1.19 7.24
C THR A 91 -7.66 -0.47 6.29
N ILE A 92 -8.16 -0.16 5.09
CA ILE A 92 -7.41 0.60 4.09
C ILE A 92 -7.09 2.00 4.62
N GLN A 93 -8.02 2.64 5.33
CA GLN A 93 -7.79 3.97 5.91
C GLN A 93 -6.63 3.96 6.92
N GLN A 94 -6.50 2.93 7.78
CA GLN A 94 -5.33 2.78 8.64
C GLN A 94 -4.05 2.67 7.84
N GLY A 95 -4.04 1.87 6.77
CA GLY A 95 -2.90 1.74 5.87
C GLY A 95 -2.48 3.07 5.25
N ILE A 96 -3.43 3.82 4.70
CA ILE A 96 -3.21 5.16 4.14
C ILE A 96 -2.71 6.15 5.21
N THR A 97 -3.26 6.09 6.42
CA THR A 97 -2.83 6.95 7.54
C THR A 97 -1.41 6.62 8.01
N ALA A 98 -0.96 5.38 7.91
CA ALA A 98 0.37 4.96 8.34
C ALA A 98 1.46 5.15 7.26
N VAL A 99 1.16 4.86 5.99
CA VAL A 99 2.17 4.88 4.91
C VAL A 99 2.76 6.28 4.71
N LEU A 100 4.06 6.39 4.49
CA LEU A 100 4.67 7.68 4.11
C LEU A 100 4.32 8.05 2.65
N PRO A 101 4.41 9.34 2.27
CA PRO A 101 4.30 9.75 0.88
C PRO A 101 5.18 8.90 -0.03
N THR A 102 4.74 8.68 -1.27
CA THR A 102 5.35 7.77 -2.26
C THR A 102 5.37 6.28 -1.90
N GLY A 103 4.85 5.89 -0.73
CA GLY A 103 4.79 4.49 -0.32
C GLY A 103 3.60 3.71 -0.93
N ILE A 104 3.60 2.41 -0.70
CA ILE A 104 2.61 1.46 -1.18
C ILE A 104 1.77 0.96 0.01
N VAL A 105 0.45 0.98 -0.17
CA VAL A 105 -0.50 0.25 0.68
C VAL A 105 -0.90 -1.03 -0.06
N HIS A 106 -0.40 -2.15 0.43
CA HIS A 106 -0.71 -3.50 -0.05
C HIS A 106 -2.03 -3.95 0.55
N VAL A 107 -3.08 -3.94 -0.26
CA VAL A 107 -4.39 -4.47 0.12
C VAL A 107 -4.39 -5.96 -0.24
N LEU A 108 -4.23 -6.79 0.78
CA LEU A 108 -4.15 -8.24 0.62
C LEU A 108 -5.53 -8.82 0.27
N ALA A 109 -5.53 -10.07 -0.21
CA ALA A 109 -6.74 -10.77 -0.61
C ALA A 109 -7.81 -10.76 0.49
N GLY A 110 -9.05 -10.47 0.13
CA GLY A 110 -10.15 -10.36 1.07
C GLY A 110 -11.28 -9.51 0.53
N LEU A 111 -12.45 -9.66 1.15
CA LEU A 111 -13.59 -8.79 0.95
C LEU A 111 -13.51 -7.66 1.98
N TYR A 112 -13.47 -6.42 1.49
CA TYR A 112 -13.38 -5.19 2.29
C TYR A 112 -14.72 -4.45 2.22
N PRO A 113 -15.59 -4.59 3.23
CA PRO A 113 -16.84 -3.86 3.30
C PRO A 113 -16.56 -2.36 3.46
N ILE A 114 -17.09 -1.52 2.58
CA ILE A 114 -16.95 -0.08 2.64
C ILE A 114 -18.29 0.55 3.01
N THR A 115 -18.34 1.14 4.20
CA THR A 115 -19.50 1.91 4.70
C THR A 115 -19.17 3.39 4.93
N SER A 116 -17.91 3.78 4.75
CA SER A 116 -17.40 5.14 4.93
C SER A 116 -16.32 5.45 3.90
N THR A 117 -16.20 6.72 3.51
CA THR A 117 -15.16 7.19 2.59
C THR A 117 -13.76 6.91 3.12
N ILE A 118 -12.87 6.48 2.21
CA ILE A 118 -11.43 6.37 2.41
C ILE A 118 -10.78 7.58 1.74
N SER A 119 -10.10 8.41 2.53
CA SER A 119 -9.40 9.60 2.03
C SER A 119 -7.97 9.25 1.64
N ILE A 120 -7.63 9.42 0.36
CA ILE A 120 -6.29 9.22 -0.18
C ILE A 120 -5.66 10.60 -0.44
N ASN A 121 -4.96 11.10 0.57
CA ASN A 121 -4.51 12.51 0.65
C ASN A 121 -2.99 12.68 0.71
N LYS A 122 -2.21 11.58 0.67
CA LYS A 122 -0.74 11.62 0.74
C LYS A 122 -0.13 11.47 -0.65
N ASN A 123 0.68 12.43 -1.05
CA ASN A 123 1.24 12.46 -2.40
C ASN A 123 2.03 11.19 -2.75
N GLY A 124 1.89 10.73 -3.98
CA GLY A 124 2.63 9.60 -4.53
C GLY A 124 2.20 8.22 -4.03
N VAL A 125 1.20 8.13 -3.14
CA VAL A 125 0.81 6.84 -2.57
C VAL A 125 0.20 5.93 -3.64
N THR A 126 0.62 4.67 -3.62
CA THR A 126 0.00 3.60 -4.42
C THR A 126 -0.89 2.74 -3.53
N LEU A 127 -2.16 2.63 -3.89
CA LEU A 127 -3.08 1.64 -3.31
C LEU A 127 -3.11 0.42 -4.24
N LYS A 128 -2.54 -0.70 -3.80
CA LYS A 128 -2.33 -1.88 -4.63
C LYS A 128 -3.14 -3.07 -4.15
N GLY A 129 -4.05 -3.55 -4.99
CA GLY A 129 -4.76 -4.80 -4.80
C GLY A 129 -3.94 -6.02 -5.18
N TYR A 130 -4.20 -7.12 -4.48
CA TYR A 130 -3.69 -8.45 -4.80
C TYR A 130 -4.83 -9.36 -5.31
N PRO A 131 -4.53 -10.48 -6.00
CA PRO A 131 -5.56 -11.43 -6.43
C PRO A 131 -6.50 -11.81 -5.28
N GLY A 132 -7.81 -11.64 -5.49
CA GLY A 132 -8.83 -11.83 -4.47
C GLY A 132 -9.14 -10.61 -3.60
N THR A 133 -8.57 -9.44 -3.89
CA THR A 133 -8.93 -8.16 -3.25
C THR A 133 -10.23 -7.64 -3.83
N VAL A 134 -11.26 -7.55 -2.99
CA VAL A 134 -12.58 -7.05 -3.38
C VAL A 134 -12.97 -5.89 -2.46
N ILE A 135 -13.04 -4.70 -3.02
CA ILE A 135 -13.64 -3.52 -2.39
C ILE A 135 -15.16 -3.62 -2.59
N PHE A 136 -15.89 -3.77 -1.50
CA PHE A 136 -17.33 -4.05 -1.53
C PHE A 136 -18.11 -2.94 -0.85
N LEU A 137 -18.67 -2.03 -1.65
CA LEU A 137 -19.44 -0.89 -1.16
C LEU A 137 -20.81 -1.33 -0.64
N GLN A 138 -21.14 -0.90 0.58
CA GLN A 138 -22.38 -1.24 1.30
C GLN A 138 -23.08 -0.01 1.89
N ALA A 139 -22.72 1.20 1.43
CA ALA A 139 -23.36 2.43 1.80
C ALA A 139 -23.28 3.45 0.66
N ALA A 140 -24.20 4.42 0.66
CA ALA A 140 -24.17 5.55 -0.26
C ALA A 140 -23.07 6.56 0.14
N VAL A 141 -21.81 6.15 -0.03
CA VAL A 141 -20.61 6.97 0.14
C VAL A 141 -19.72 6.86 -1.09
N ILE A 142 -18.82 7.83 -1.28
CA ILE A 142 -17.72 7.70 -2.25
C ILE A 142 -16.63 6.85 -1.57
N PRO A 143 -16.35 5.61 -2.03
CA PRO A 143 -15.34 4.75 -1.42
C PRO A 143 -13.96 5.39 -1.38
N PHE A 144 -13.48 5.92 -2.51
CA PHE A 144 -12.17 6.54 -2.61
C PHE A 144 -12.29 8.01 -2.97
N LEU A 145 -11.98 8.88 -2.00
CA LEU A 145 -11.84 10.31 -2.22
C LEU A 145 -10.36 10.67 -2.32
N VAL A 146 -9.90 10.98 -3.52
CA VAL A 146 -8.51 11.30 -3.82
C VAL A 146 -8.32 12.81 -3.81
N THR A 147 -7.45 13.29 -2.92
CA THR A 147 -7.13 14.73 -2.77
C THR A 147 -5.62 15.01 -2.75
N GLY A 148 -4.78 13.96 -2.72
CA GLY A 148 -3.32 14.11 -2.92
C GLY A 148 -2.98 14.30 -4.41
N ASN A 149 -1.70 14.31 -4.74
CA ASN A 149 -1.20 14.27 -6.14
C ASN A 149 -0.35 13.02 -6.35
N GLY A 150 -0.21 12.53 -7.58
CA GLY A 150 0.64 11.36 -7.85
C GLY A 150 0.06 10.02 -7.37
N ILE A 151 -1.24 9.97 -7.04
CA ILE A 151 -1.88 8.77 -6.49
C ILE A 151 -2.05 7.70 -7.57
N THR A 152 -1.71 6.46 -7.24
CA THR A 152 -1.98 5.29 -8.08
C THR A 152 -2.99 4.36 -7.40
N ILE A 153 -4.07 4.01 -8.10
CA ILE A 153 -5.03 2.97 -7.72
C ILE A 153 -4.83 1.80 -8.69
N ASP A 154 -4.29 0.70 -8.19
CA ASP A 154 -3.81 -0.42 -9.00
C ASP A 154 -4.44 -1.76 -8.57
N SER A 155 -4.91 -2.53 -9.55
CA SER A 155 -5.24 -3.96 -9.38
C SER A 155 -6.34 -4.26 -8.35
N LEU A 156 -7.27 -3.34 -8.13
CA LEU A 156 -8.43 -3.56 -7.27
C LEU A 156 -9.63 -4.10 -8.06
N THR A 157 -10.38 -5.02 -7.46
CA THR A 157 -11.75 -5.32 -7.88
C THR A 157 -12.71 -4.50 -7.01
N MET A 158 -13.61 -3.74 -7.61
CA MET A 158 -14.55 -2.85 -6.92
C MET A 158 -15.98 -3.13 -7.38
N THR A 159 -16.87 -3.36 -6.42
CA THR A 159 -18.30 -3.51 -6.67
C THR A 159 -19.15 -3.11 -5.45
N SER A 160 -20.46 -3.11 -5.60
CA SER A 160 -21.41 -2.74 -4.55
C SER A 160 -22.52 -3.78 -4.42
N ASP A 161 -23.11 -3.85 -3.23
CA ASP A 161 -24.24 -4.73 -2.95
C ASP A 161 -25.52 -4.32 -3.70
N ILE A 162 -25.76 -3.02 -3.81
CA ILE A 162 -26.83 -2.41 -4.58
C ILE A 162 -26.30 -1.22 -5.40
N PRO A 163 -27.03 -0.75 -6.42
CA PRO A 163 -26.66 0.48 -7.12
C PRO A 163 -26.75 1.69 -6.19
N TYR A 164 -25.68 2.46 -6.07
CA TYR A 164 -25.66 3.75 -5.37
C TYR A 164 -25.57 4.92 -6.35
N PRO A 165 -26.19 6.09 -6.06
CA PRO A 165 -26.15 7.27 -6.93
C PRO A 165 -24.83 8.05 -6.79
N LEU A 166 -23.70 7.33 -6.70
CA LEU A 166 -22.36 7.84 -6.46
C LEU A 166 -21.32 7.07 -7.29
N GLU A 167 -20.10 7.60 -7.30
CA GLU A 167 -18.93 7.00 -7.91
C GLU A 167 -18.09 6.16 -6.93
N PHE A 168 -17.38 5.15 -7.45
CA PHE A 168 -16.37 4.41 -6.66
C PHE A 168 -15.15 5.28 -6.34
N ILE A 169 -14.73 6.12 -7.28
CA ILE A 169 -13.56 6.98 -7.15
C ILE A 169 -13.93 8.41 -7.53
N GLN A 170 -13.78 9.35 -6.59
CA GLN A 170 -13.78 10.78 -6.89
C GLN A 170 -12.35 11.30 -6.81
N ILE A 171 -11.87 11.96 -7.87
CA ILE A 171 -10.44 12.28 -8.01
C ILE A 171 -10.17 13.74 -8.35
N GLY A 172 -9.62 14.46 -7.38
CA GLY A 172 -9.01 15.79 -7.56
C GLY A 172 -7.49 15.73 -7.53
N GLY A 173 -6.81 16.78 -8.00
CA GLY A 173 -5.34 16.88 -8.01
C GLY A 173 -4.73 16.57 -9.38
N SER A 174 -3.44 16.24 -9.41
CA SER A 174 -2.70 15.94 -10.64
C SER A 174 -1.91 14.64 -10.59
N ASP A 175 -1.53 14.17 -11.78
CA ASP A 175 -0.53 13.10 -12.00
C ASP A 175 -0.97 11.74 -11.46
N HIS A 176 -2.27 11.45 -11.60
CA HIS A 176 -2.89 10.24 -11.06
C HIS A 176 -2.87 9.08 -12.03
N SER A 177 -2.96 7.87 -11.49
CA SER A 177 -3.13 6.64 -12.26
C SER A 177 -4.26 5.77 -11.69
N ILE A 178 -5.23 5.39 -12.52
CA ILE A 178 -6.22 4.35 -12.24
C ILE A 178 -5.91 3.22 -13.23
N ILE A 179 -5.30 2.14 -12.75
CA ILE A 179 -4.74 1.09 -13.62
C ILE A 179 -5.09 -0.32 -13.19
N ASN A 180 -5.28 -1.22 -14.17
CA ASN A 180 -5.48 -2.66 -13.95
C ASN A 180 -6.67 -3.03 -13.04
N ASN A 181 -7.63 -2.12 -12.84
CA ASN A 181 -8.76 -2.36 -11.94
C ASN A 181 -9.91 -3.05 -12.67
N VAL A 182 -10.77 -3.72 -11.91
CA VAL A 182 -12.06 -4.22 -12.37
C VAL A 182 -13.15 -3.53 -11.57
N ILE A 183 -13.93 -2.64 -12.20
CA ILE A 183 -14.90 -1.79 -11.52
C ILE A 183 -16.28 -2.02 -12.11
N PHE A 184 -17.23 -2.47 -11.30
CA PHE A 184 -18.54 -2.83 -11.79
C PHE A 184 -19.68 -2.62 -10.80
N GLY A 185 -20.83 -2.25 -11.32
CA GLY A 185 -22.06 -2.18 -10.53
C GLY A 185 -22.77 -3.53 -10.45
N PRO A 186 -23.67 -3.72 -9.46
CA PRO A 186 -24.56 -4.86 -9.46
C PRO A 186 -25.52 -4.80 -10.66
N PRO A 187 -26.06 -5.94 -11.11
CA PRO A 187 -26.94 -6.00 -12.27
C PRO A 187 -28.14 -5.05 -12.13
N GLN A 188 -28.41 -4.27 -13.17
CA GLN A 188 -29.59 -3.41 -13.27
C GLN A 188 -30.38 -3.81 -14.52
N ALA A 189 -31.67 -4.06 -14.36
CA ALA A 189 -32.55 -4.37 -15.50
C ALA A 189 -32.61 -3.17 -16.46
N GLY A 190 -32.70 -3.43 -17.76
CA GLY A 190 -32.81 -2.38 -18.78
C GLY A 190 -34.18 -1.68 -18.79
N PRO A 191 -34.34 -0.59 -19.56
CA PRO A 191 -33.28 0.11 -20.31
C PRO A 191 -32.36 0.91 -19.38
N SER A 192 -31.09 1.09 -19.78
CA SER A 192 -30.07 1.77 -18.95
C SER A 192 -30.34 3.26 -18.67
N THR A 193 -31.33 3.86 -19.34
CA THR A 193 -31.79 5.23 -19.10
C THR A 193 -32.31 5.44 -17.67
N GLY A 194 -32.91 4.41 -17.07
CA GLY A 194 -33.45 4.43 -15.71
C GLY A 194 -32.48 3.98 -14.62
N TRP A 195 -31.24 3.58 -14.96
CA TRP A 195 -30.29 3.08 -13.97
C TRP A 195 -29.94 4.13 -12.93
N VAL A 196 -29.74 3.70 -11.69
CA VAL A 196 -29.14 4.56 -10.66
C VAL A 196 -27.75 4.98 -11.13
N VAL A 197 -27.37 6.22 -10.82
CA VAL A 197 -26.11 6.82 -11.26
C VAL A 197 -24.93 6.23 -10.48
N ASN A 198 -24.62 4.98 -10.78
CA ASN A 198 -23.46 4.26 -10.26
C ASN A 198 -22.32 4.41 -11.25
N ARG A 199 -21.20 5.01 -10.82
CA ARG A 199 -20.07 5.33 -11.70
C ARG A 199 -18.77 4.69 -11.28
N GLY A 200 -17.92 4.39 -12.25
CA GLY A 200 -16.56 3.93 -11.97
C GLY A 200 -15.74 5.05 -11.32
N PHE A 201 -15.54 6.16 -12.03
CA PHE A 201 -14.88 7.32 -11.46
C PHE A 201 -15.43 8.66 -11.94
N VAL A 202 -15.16 9.72 -11.19
CA VAL A 202 -15.49 11.10 -11.51
C VAL A 202 -14.28 11.98 -11.22
N THR A 203 -13.83 12.76 -12.20
CA THR A 203 -12.81 13.77 -11.94
C THR A 203 -13.44 14.95 -11.20
N GLN A 204 -12.75 15.56 -10.26
CA GLN A 204 -13.13 16.89 -9.79
C GLN A 204 -12.72 17.93 -10.86
N GLY A 205 -13.34 19.11 -10.83
CA GLY A 205 -13.00 20.18 -11.76
C GLY A 205 -11.50 20.51 -11.69
N GLY A 206 -10.83 20.58 -12.84
CA GLY A 206 -9.40 20.91 -12.91
C GLY A 206 -8.42 19.77 -12.58
N THR A 207 -8.86 18.51 -12.44
CA THR A 207 -7.95 17.36 -12.30
C THR A 207 -7.08 17.18 -13.55
N THR A 208 -5.75 17.23 -13.44
CA THR A 208 -4.85 17.18 -14.61
C THR A 208 -3.98 15.94 -14.66
N ASN A 209 -3.57 15.56 -15.88
CA ASN A 209 -2.67 14.44 -16.12
C ASN A 209 -3.12 13.11 -15.47
N LEU A 210 -4.42 12.80 -15.57
CA LEU A 210 -4.96 11.52 -15.11
C LEU A 210 -4.74 10.43 -16.18
N LEU A 211 -4.03 9.36 -15.82
CA LEU A 211 -3.93 8.14 -16.62
C LEU A 211 -4.97 7.11 -16.17
N VAL A 212 -5.84 6.68 -17.08
CA VAL A 212 -6.79 5.57 -16.86
C VAL A 212 -6.49 4.48 -17.87
N ARG A 213 -5.89 3.37 -17.42
CA ARG A 213 -5.36 2.37 -18.34
C ARG A 213 -5.55 0.93 -17.89
N ASP A 214 -5.85 0.05 -18.85
CA ASP A 214 -5.96 -1.40 -18.65
C ASP A 214 -7.01 -1.79 -17.58
N ASN A 215 -8.02 -0.95 -17.36
CA ASN A 215 -9.13 -1.26 -16.47
C ASN A 215 -10.27 -1.95 -17.23
N ILE A 216 -11.11 -2.67 -16.49
CA ILE A 216 -12.36 -3.25 -16.96
C ILE A 216 -13.52 -2.55 -16.25
N PHE A 217 -14.44 -1.95 -17.01
CA PHE A 217 -15.64 -1.31 -16.50
C PHE A 217 -16.90 -1.98 -17.05
N PHE A 218 -17.83 -2.38 -16.17
CA PHE A 218 -19.10 -2.94 -16.65
C PHE A 218 -20.27 -2.81 -15.68
N SER A 219 -21.50 -2.92 -16.19
CA SER A 219 -22.74 -2.83 -15.38
C SER A 219 -22.82 -1.54 -14.54
N LEU A 220 -22.25 -0.45 -15.06
CA LEU A 220 -22.26 0.88 -14.48
C LEU A 220 -23.15 1.78 -15.33
N ARG A 221 -23.80 2.78 -14.73
CA ARG A 221 -24.48 3.78 -15.56
C ARG A 221 -23.46 4.49 -16.43
N GLN A 222 -22.33 4.91 -15.87
CA GLN A 222 -21.21 5.48 -16.60
C GLN A 222 -19.90 4.93 -16.05
N PRO A 223 -18.97 4.39 -16.86
CA PRO A 223 -17.61 4.09 -16.42
C PRO A 223 -16.92 5.35 -15.87
N ALA A 224 -17.11 6.50 -16.50
CA ALA A 224 -16.62 7.78 -15.98
C ALA A 224 -17.48 8.99 -16.35
N TYR A 225 -17.36 10.02 -15.52
CA TYR A 225 -17.74 11.40 -15.85
C TYR A 225 -16.51 12.30 -15.70
N LEU A 226 -16.09 12.93 -16.79
CA LEU A 226 -14.90 13.78 -16.85
C LEU A 226 -15.35 15.24 -16.79
N ASN A 227 -15.22 15.84 -15.62
CA ASN A 227 -15.64 17.22 -15.35
C ASN A 227 -14.80 18.27 -16.10
N PRO A 228 -15.32 19.50 -16.23
CA PRO A 228 -14.64 20.57 -16.95
C PRO A 228 -13.22 20.86 -16.47
N ALA A 229 -12.38 21.25 -17.43
CA ALA A 229 -10.96 21.55 -17.24
C ALA A 229 -10.11 20.36 -16.74
N SER A 230 -10.66 19.15 -16.67
CA SER A 230 -9.86 17.96 -16.41
C SER A 230 -9.08 17.52 -17.66
N THR A 231 -7.89 16.96 -17.47
CA THR A 231 -7.04 16.45 -18.56
C THR A 231 -6.45 15.09 -18.27
N GLY A 232 -6.17 14.32 -19.34
CA GLY A 232 -5.50 13.03 -19.18
C GLY A 232 -5.59 12.10 -20.38
N PHE A 233 -5.45 10.81 -20.09
CA PHE A 233 -5.37 9.72 -21.05
C PHE A 233 -6.27 8.57 -20.60
N ILE A 234 -7.15 8.11 -21.49
CA ILE A 234 -7.98 6.92 -21.27
C ILE A 234 -7.58 5.90 -22.33
N ILE A 235 -6.79 4.90 -21.93
CA ILE A 235 -6.07 4.03 -22.87
C ILE A 235 -6.30 2.55 -22.55
N SER A 236 -6.54 1.72 -23.56
CA SER A 236 -6.57 0.25 -23.42
C SER A 236 -7.55 -0.30 -22.36
N ASN A 237 -8.63 0.41 -22.06
CA ASN A 237 -9.65 -0.10 -21.14
C ASN A 237 -10.65 -0.99 -21.88
N VAL A 238 -11.29 -1.90 -21.15
CA VAL A 238 -12.40 -2.73 -21.64
C VAL A 238 -13.69 -2.23 -20.99
N VAL A 239 -14.68 -1.85 -21.80
CA VAL A 239 -15.93 -1.24 -21.30
C VAL A 239 -17.15 -1.86 -21.96
N TYR A 240 -18.10 -2.35 -21.16
CA TYR A 240 -19.31 -2.99 -21.70
C TYR A 240 -20.48 -2.93 -20.74
N ASN A 241 -21.71 -3.04 -21.24
CA ASN A 241 -22.94 -2.94 -20.45
C ASN A 241 -23.01 -1.63 -19.63
N THR A 242 -22.64 -0.51 -20.24
CA THR A 242 -22.67 0.82 -19.62
C THR A 242 -23.35 1.87 -20.51
N ARG A 243 -23.29 3.16 -20.13
CA ARG A 243 -23.59 4.29 -21.01
C ARG A 243 -22.36 5.09 -21.43
N GLY A 244 -21.20 4.45 -21.45
CA GLY A 244 -19.98 5.04 -22.02
C GLY A 244 -19.31 6.11 -21.16
N PHE A 245 -18.11 6.50 -21.57
CA PHE A 245 -17.41 7.62 -20.94
C PHE A 245 -18.08 8.93 -21.33
N VAL A 246 -18.24 9.83 -20.35
CA VAL A 246 -18.80 11.15 -20.58
C VAL A 246 -17.73 12.21 -20.45
N VAL A 247 -17.57 13.00 -21.51
CA VAL A 247 -16.66 14.14 -21.58
C VAL A 247 -17.48 15.42 -21.46
N ASP A 248 -17.23 16.20 -20.41
CA ASP A 248 -17.89 17.48 -20.14
C ASP A 248 -16.84 18.59 -20.09
N SER A 249 -16.58 19.27 -21.23
CA SER A 249 -15.55 20.31 -21.35
C SER A 249 -14.16 19.89 -20.82
N ALA A 250 -13.84 18.61 -20.91
CA ALA A 250 -12.57 18.02 -20.53
C ALA A 250 -11.69 17.73 -21.76
N ILE A 251 -10.39 17.51 -21.56
CA ILE A 251 -9.43 17.20 -22.64
C ILE A 251 -8.75 15.86 -22.32
N PHE A 252 -9.30 14.78 -22.86
CA PHE A 252 -8.74 13.44 -22.70
C PHE A 252 -8.41 12.81 -24.05
N GLN A 253 -7.22 12.23 -24.16
CA GLN A 253 -6.88 11.39 -25.30
C GLN A 253 -7.39 9.97 -25.07
N PHE A 254 -8.28 9.50 -25.94
CA PHE A 254 -8.77 8.13 -25.96
C PHE A 254 -8.01 7.31 -27.01
N SER A 255 -7.48 6.15 -26.62
CA SER A 255 -6.79 5.26 -27.56
C SER A 255 -6.87 3.80 -27.13
N GLY A 256 -7.12 2.89 -28.08
CA GLY A 256 -7.08 1.45 -27.84
C GLY A 256 -8.14 0.91 -26.88
N ASN A 257 -9.13 1.71 -26.47
CA ASN A 257 -10.23 1.21 -25.66
C ASN A 257 -11.08 0.25 -26.50
N SER A 258 -11.66 -0.74 -25.84
CA SER A 258 -12.47 -1.80 -26.45
C SER A 258 -13.85 -1.87 -25.81
N TRP A 259 -14.84 -2.19 -26.64
CA TRP A 259 -16.25 -2.15 -26.27
C TRP A 259 -16.84 -3.55 -26.44
N GLY A 260 -17.39 -4.09 -25.35
CA GLY A 260 -17.78 -5.49 -25.28
C GLY A 260 -19.27 -5.76 -25.45
N ASN A 261 -19.64 -7.02 -25.25
CA ASN A 261 -21.02 -7.51 -25.16
C ASN A 261 -21.34 -7.87 -23.69
N PRO A 262 -22.46 -7.44 -23.08
CA PRO A 262 -23.51 -6.55 -23.63
C PRO A 262 -22.99 -5.20 -24.10
N VAL A 263 -23.52 -4.70 -25.21
CA VAL A 263 -23.11 -3.41 -25.78
C VAL A 263 -23.39 -2.25 -24.82
N ASN A 264 -22.62 -1.18 -24.92
CA ASN A 264 -22.95 0.08 -24.25
C ASN A 264 -24.12 0.78 -24.96
N ALA A 265 -24.79 1.69 -24.26
CA ALA A 265 -25.78 2.58 -24.89
C ALA A 265 -25.11 3.60 -25.84
N THR A 266 -23.92 4.04 -25.48
CA THR A 266 -22.94 4.78 -26.28
C THR A 266 -21.57 4.47 -25.68
N ASP A 267 -20.49 4.61 -26.45
CA ASP A 267 -19.14 4.29 -25.96
C ASP A 267 -18.44 5.54 -25.42
N ILE A 268 -18.51 6.64 -26.17
CA ILE A 268 -17.96 7.94 -25.79
C ILE A 268 -19.01 9.01 -26.10
N ALA A 269 -19.39 9.79 -25.09
CA ALA A 269 -20.26 10.95 -25.24
C ALA A 269 -19.46 12.24 -25.07
N LEU A 270 -19.53 13.14 -26.05
CA LEU A 270 -18.95 14.47 -26.02
C LEU A 270 -20.08 15.48 -25.73
N LEU A 271 -20.10 16.08 -24.54
CA LEU A 271 -21.16 17.02 -24.17
C LEU A 271 -20.88 18.44 -24.68
N PHE A 272 -21.94 19.25 -24.69
CA PHE A 272 -21.90 20.68 -25.00
C PHE A 272 -20.73 21.38 -24.28
N GLY A 273 -19.99 22.21 -25.01
CA GLY A 273 -18.82 22.91 -24.49
C GLY A 273 -17.52 22.09 -24.51
N THR A 274 -17.55 20.81 -24.92
CA THR A 274 -16.34 20.07 -25.29
C THR A 274 -15.76 20.64 -26.58
N ILE A 275 -14.44 20.81 -26.65
CA ILE A 275 -13.78 21.49 -27.77
C ILE A 275 -13.95 20.73 -29.10
N SER A 276 -13.96 21.46 -30.22
CA SER A 276 -13.69 20.91 -31.55
C SER A 276 -12.18 20.89 -31.82
N GLY A 277 -11.73 19.95 -32.65
CA GLY A 277 -10.32 19.69 -32.94
C GLY A 277 -9.74 18.55 -32.10
N PRO A 278 -8.41 18.35 -32.16
CA PRO A 278 -7.73 17.37 -31.32
C PRO A 278 -8.00 17.60 -29.82
N PRO A 279 -8.17 16.53 -29.01
CA PRO A 279 -7.96 15.13 -29.37
C PRO A 279 -9.18 14.40 -29.95
N TYR A 280 -10.33 15.07 -30.08
CA TYR A 280 -11.60 14.41 -30.43
C TYR A 280 -11.85 14.32 -31.94
N ASP A 281 -11.37 15.29 -32.71
CA ASP A 281 -11.62 15.35 -34.14
C ASP A 281 -10.41 14.90 -35.00
N PRO A 282 -10.67 14.28 -36.17
CA PRO A 282 -12.00 13.93 -36.69
C PRO A 282 -12.61 12.74 -35.92
N LEU A 283 -13.92 12.77 -35.68
CA LEU A 283 -14.64 11.73 -34.93
C LEU A 283 -14.41 10.32 -35.50
N THR A 284 -14.19 10.21 -36.81
CA THR A 284 -13.87 8.93 -37.47
C THR A 284 -12.56 8.33 -36.95
N ASN A 285 -11.56 9.17 -36.66
CA ASN A 285 -10.29 8.73 -36.08
C ASN A 285 -10.45 8.40 -34.60
N LEU A 286 -11.24 9.20 -33.86
CA LEU A 286 -11.56 8.88 -32.47
C LEU A 286 -12.23 7.51 -32.36
N SER A 287 -13.22 7.26 -33.22
CA SER A 287 -13.92 5.97 -33.29
C SER A 287 -12.98 4.83 -33.67
N SER A 288 -12.25 4.94 -34.78
CA SER A 288 -11.40 3.85 -35.28
C SER A 288 -10.24 3.52 -34.33
N ASN A 289 -9.63 4.53 -33.70
CA ASN A 289 -8.57 4.34 -32.71
C ASN A 289 -9.06 3.68 -31.41
N ASN A 290 -10.37 3.66 -31.19
CA ASN A 290 -11.01 3.02 -30.04
C ASN A 290 -11.90 1.89 -30.52
N SER A 291 -11.38 0.97 -31.33
CA SER A 291 -12.09 -0.26 -31.72
C SER A 291 -13.47 -0.01 -32.35
N ASN A 292 -13.59 1.03 -33.18
CA ASN A 292 -14.85 1.48 -33.80
C ASN A 292 -15.92 1.90 -32.77
N ALA A 293 -15.51 2.68 -31.77
CA ALA A 293 -16.40 3.22 -30.74
C ALA A 293 -17.59 3.97 -31.35
N VAL A 294 -18.78 3.79 -30.80
CA VAL A 294 -19.94 4.64 -31.07
C VAL A 294 -19.75 5.96 -30.32
N ILE A 295 -19.56 7.04 -31.10
CA ILE A 295 -19.41 8.39 -30.57
C ILE A 295 -20.76 9.10 -30.60
N ASP A 296 -21.20 9.58 -29.44
CA ASP A 296 -22.36 10.47 -29.28
C ASP A 296 -21.85 11.91 -29.15
N ASP A 297 -21.86 12.66 -30.25
CA ASP A 297 -21.39 14.04 -30.30
C ASP A 297 -22.54 15.02 -30.06
N GLN A 298 -22.55 15.66 -28.89
CA GLN A 298 -23.55 16.63 -28.43
C GLN A 298 -22.94 18.04 -28.25
N ARG A 299 -21.76 18.30 -28.83
CA ARG A 299 -21.03 19.57 -28.72
C ARG A 299 -21.77 20.77 -29.31
#